data_AF-A0A7V9EVG4-F1
#
_entry.id   AF-A0A7V9EVG4-F1
#
_cell.length_a   1.000
_cell.length_b   1.000
_cell.length_c   1.000
_cell.angle_alpha   90.00
_cell.angle_beta   90.00
_cell.angle_gamma   90.00
#
_symmetry.space_group_name_H-M   'P 1'
#
loop_
_entity.id
_entity.type
_entity.pdbx_description
1 polymer ?
#
loop_
_entity_poly.entity_id
_entity_poly.type
_entity_poly.pdbx_seq_one_letter_code
_entity_poly.pdbx_strand_id
1 'polypeptide(L)'
;GRDERLVPVARQINARHHAEETRHLIFGRHVVEHLWARHRPGWSDETVEGVRVHLAGYQVSTWRAYYNPDAYRDAGLLEPHALARQTWEHPATAEHRRNVSGKALGWLADLGVFDVGAVELGARR
;
A
#
# COMPACT_ATOMS: atom_id res chain seq x y z
N GLY A 1 -13.80 3.98 -11.81
CA GLY A 1 -14.25 3.44 -13.11
C GLY A 1 -14.23 4.49 -14.21
N ARG A 2 -13.05 5.00 -14.59
CA ARG A 2 -12.92 6.01 -15.66
C ARG A 2 -12.16 5.53 -16.89
N ASP A 3 -11.51 4.37 -16.80
CA ASP A 3 -10.85 3.75 -17.95
C ASP A 3 -11.90 3.16 -18.88
N GLU A 4 -12.05 3.74 -20.06
CA GLU A 4 -13.05 3.34 -21.05
C GLU A 4 -12.68 2.07 -21.80
N ARG A 5 -11.42 1.60 -21.66
CA ARG A 5 -10.96 0.33 -22.24
C ARG A 5 -11.48 -0.90 -21.47
N LEU A 6 -11.96 -0.70 -20.24
CA LEU A 6 -12.49 -1.78 -19.39
C LEU A 6 -13.97 -2.07 -19.71
N VAL A 7 -14.37 -3.33 -19.52
CA VAL A 7 -15.79 -3.73 -19.69
C VAL A 7 -16.71 -2.94 -18.74
N PRO A 8 -17.94 -2.61 -19.17
CA PRO A 8 -18.83 -1.72 -18.41
C PRO A 8 -19.08 -2.16 -16.97
N VAL A 9 -19.23 -3.46 -16.71
CA VAL A 9 -19.49 -3.99 -15.36
C VAL A 9 -18.32 -3.72 -14.41
N ALA A 10 -17.06 -3.94 -14.85
CA ALA A 10 -15.88 -3.67 -14.04
C ALA A 10 -15.73 -2.17 -13.72
N ARG A 11 -16.03 -1.31 -14.70
CA ARG A 11 -16.03 0.15 -14.49
C ARG A 11 -17.02 0.56 -13.42
N GLN A 12 -18.22 0.01 -13.48
CA GLN A 12 -19.31 0.28 -12.55
C GLN A 12 -18.98 -0.19 -11.12
N ILE A 13 -18.47 -1.41 -10.97
CA ILE A 13 -18.04 -1.95 -9.68
C ILE A 13 -16.95 -1.04 -9.08
N ASN A 14 -15.90 -0.74 -9.85
CA ASN A 14 -14.81 0.12 -9.36
C ASN A 14 -15.26 1.55 -9.04
N ALA A 15 -16.25 2.09 -9.77
CA ALA A 15 -16.79 3.42 -9.47
C ALA A 15 -17.55 3.44 -8.14
N ARG A 16 -18.43 2.46 -7.89
CA ARG A 16 -19.18 2.35 -6.63
C ARG A 16 -18.25 2.08 -5.45
N HIS A 17 -17.29 1.18 -5.61
CA HIS A 17 -16.32 0.87 -4.57
C HIS A 17 -15.48 2.10 -4.19
N HIS A 18 -15.01 2.87 -5.17
CA HIS A 18 -14.24 4.09 -4.91
C HIS A 18 -15.03 5.16 -4.13
N ALA A 19 -16.34 5.28 -4.37
CA ALA A 19 -17.19 6.22 -3.65
C ALA A 19 -17.30 5.85 -2.15
N GLU A 20 -17.45 4.56 -1.84
CA GLU A 20 -17.51 4.08 -0.46
C GLU A 20 -16.14 4.17 0.23
N GLU A 21 -15.06 3.85 -0.48
CA GLU A 21 -13.70 3.83 0.08
C GLU A 21 -13.25 5.21 0.59
N THR A 22 -13.76 6.30 0.00
CA THR A 22 -13.50 7.65 0.51
C THR A 22 -14.00 7.83 1.95
N ARG A 23 -15.17 7.28 2.28
CA ARG A 23 -15.73 7.34 3.64
C ARG A 23 -14.93 6.47 4.60
N HIS A 24 -14.54 5.27 4.16
CA HIS A 24 -13.68 4.39 4.95
C HIS A 24 -12.34 5.06 5.30
N LEU A 25 -11.72 5.73 4.34
CA LEU A 25 -10.45 6.44 4.57
C LEU A 25 -10.60 7.59 5.57
N ILE A 26 -11.67 8.38 5.49
CA ILE A 26 -11.91 9.47 6.45
C ILE A 26 -12.08 8.91 7.87
N PHE A 27 -12.94 7.91 8.03
CA PHE A 27 -13.15 7.27 9.33
C PHE A 27 -11.86 6.62 9.87
N GLY A 28 -11.16 5.86 9.04
CA GLY A 28 -9.91 5.19 9.39
C GLY A 28 -8.82 6.18 9.84
N ARG A 29 -8.72 7.34 9.20
CA ARG A 29 -7.77 8.39 9.61
C ARG A 29 -8.04 8.89 11.02
N HIS A 30 -9.30 9.19 11.35
CA HIS A 30 -9.66 9.61 12.70
C HIS A 30 -9.40 8.53 13.75
N VAL A 31 -9.65 7.26 13.41
CA VAL A 31 -9.35 6.13 14.30
C VAL A 31 -7.85 6.03 14.57
N VAL A 32 -7.02 6.08 13.53
CA VAL A 32 -5.55 6.01 13.69
C VAL A 32 -5.02 7.19 14.49
N GLU A 33 -5.47 8.41 14.18
CA GLU A 33 -5.11 9.62 14.93
C GLU A 33 -5.47 9.50 16.41
N HIS A 34 -6.70 9.11 16.71
CA HIS A 34 -7.18 8.96 18.09
C HIS A 34 -6.39 7.89 18.85
N LEU A 35 -6.18 6.72 18.27
CA LEU A 35 -5.45 5.62 18.90
C LEU A 35 -3.99 5.99 19.12
N TRP A 36 -3.34 6.61 18.13
CA TRP A 36 -1.95 7.03 18.25
C TRP A 36 -1.77 8.07 19.34
N ALA A 37 -2.57 9.15 19.32
CA ALA A 37 -2.50 10.21 20.32
C ALA A 37 -2.76 9.69 21.74
N ARG A 38 -3.69 8.74 21.89
CA ARG A 38 -4.04 8.13 23.19
C ARG A 38 -2.93 7.26 23.76
N HIS A 39 -2.27 6.45 22.92
CA HIS A 39 -1.40 5.38 23.40
C HIS A 39 0.09 5.67 23.24
N ARG A 40 0.50 6.46 22.23
CA ARG A 40 1.91 6.78 21.97
C ARG A 40 2.67 7.30 23.21
N PRO A 41 2.11 8.17 24.08
CA PRO A 41 2.84 8.65 25.25
C PRO A 41 3.27 7.56 26.23
N GLY A 42 2.57 6.42 26.24
CA GLY A 42 2.87 5.27 27.11
C GLY A 42 3.75 4.20 26.47
N TRP A 43 4.14 4.36 25.20
CA TRP A 43 4.94 3.37 24.48
C TRP A 43 6.43 3.69 24.53
N SER A 44 7.23 2.63 24.66
CA SER A 44 8.68 2.71 24.46
C SER A 44 9.00 3.03 23.01
N ASP A 45 10.20 3.58 22.77
CA ASP A 45 10.67 3.84 21.40
C ASP A 45 10.80 2.54 20.58
N GLU A 46 11.11 1.42 21.23
CA GLU A 46 11.12 0.09 20.59
C GLU A 46 9.73 -0.30 20.08
N THR A 47 8.66 -0.05 20.86
CA THR A 47 7.29 -0.35 20.44
C THR A 47 6.90 0.51 19.24
N VAL A 48 7.27 1.79 19.28
CA VAL A 48 7.00 2.77 18.23
C VAL A 48 7.69 2.36 16.93
N GLU A 49 8.95 1.95 17.03
CA GLU A 49 9.69 1.44 15.88
C GLU A 49 9.10 0.14 15.34
N GLY A 50 8.66 -0.76 16.22
CA GLY A 50 7.93 -1.97 15.83
C GLY A 50 6.68 -1.67 15.02
N VAL A 51 5.89 -0.66 15.40
CA VAL A 51 4.71 -0.21 14.63
C VAL A 51 5.13 0.31 13.26
N ARG A 52 6.16 1.15 13.18
CA ARG A 52 6.66 1.70 11.90
C ARG A 52 7.11 0.62 10.94
N VAL A 53 7.94 -0.32 11.43
CA VAL A 53 8.43 -1.46 10.66
C VAL A 53 7.26 -2.34 10.19
N HIS A 54 6.28 -2.58 11.06
CA HIS A 54 5.10 -3.36 10.69
C HIS A 54 4.30 -2.70 9.57
N LEU A 55 4.00 -1.39 9.69
CA LEU A 55 3.29 -0.64 8.67
C LEU A 55 4.05 -0.61 7.34
N ALA A 56 5.38 -0.51 7.39
CA ALA A 56 6.22 -0.54 6.20
C ALA A 56 6.15 -1.92 5.51
N GLY A 57 6.28 -3.00 6.27
CA GLY A 57 6.13 -4.36 5.76
C GLY A 57 4.74 -4.62 5.19
N TYR A 58 3.69 -4.14 5.86
CA TYR A 58 2.31 -4.22 5.37
C TYR A 58 2.13 -3.49 4.04
N GLN A 59 2.70 -2.30 3.90
CA GLN A 59 2.65 -1.54 2.64
C GLN A 59 3.34 -2.30 1.50
N VAL A 60 4.51 -2.89 1.75
CA VAL A 60 5.23 -3.72 0.76
C VAL A 60 4.40 -4.94 0.38
N SER A 61 3.88 -5.68 1.37
CA SER A 61 3.04 -6.86 1.17
C SER A 61 1.79 -6.56 0.33
N THR A 62 1.11 -5.46 0.63
CA THR A 62 -0.07 -5.00 -0.12
C THR A 62 0.26 -4.76 -1.59
N TRP A 63 1.40 -4.12 -1.88
CA TRP A 63 1.83 -3.91 -3.26
C TRP A 63 2.24 -5.22 -3.94
N ARG A 64 2.88 -6.15 -3.24
CA ARG A 64 3.32 -7.44 -3.80
C ARG A 64 2.16 -8.25 -4.38
N ALA A 65 0.95 -8.11 -3.83
CA ALA A 65 -0.24 -8.76 -4.38
C ALA A 65 -0.55 -8.37 -5.84
N TYR A 66 -0.10 -7.20 -6.31
CA TYR A 66 -0.27 -6.77 -7.71
C TYR A 66 0.76 -7.37 -8.67
N TYR A 67 1.79 -8.05 -8.17
CA TYR A 67 2.86 -8.67 -8.96
C TYR A 67 2.81 -10.19 -8.74
N ASN A 68 1.66 -10.78 -9.03
CA ASN A 68 1.36 -12.18 -8.73
C ASN A 68 1.87 -13.12 -9.85
N PRO A 69 2.85 -14.00 -9.58
CA PRO A 69 3.31 -14.99 -10.55
C PRO A 69 2.20 -15.92 -11.07
N ASP A 70 1.20 -16.24 -10.24
CA ASP A 70 0.08 -17.08 -10.65
C ASP A 70 -0.72 -16.43 -11.78
N ALA A 71 -1.01 -15.13 -11.67
CA ALA A 71 -1.70 -14.40 -12.72
C ALA A 71 -0.91 -14.37 -14.04
N TYR A 72 0.42 -14.33 -13.96
CA TYR A 72 1.29 -14.35 -15.14
C TYR A 72 1.32 -15.72 -15.80
N ARG A 73 1.42 -16.78 -14.99
CA ARG A 73 1.34 -18.16 -15.47
C ARG A 73 0.00 -18.41 -16.15
N ASP A 74 -1.10 -17.99 -15.54
CA ASP A 74 -2.46 -18.18 -16.08
C ASP A 74 -2.67 -17.40 -17.39
N ALA A 75 -1.93 -16.30 -17.58
CA ALA A 75 -1.87 -15.55 -18.84
C ALA A 75 -0.93 -16.16 -19.90
N GLY A 76 -0.27 -17.29 -19.60
CA GLY A 76 0.66 -17.97 -20.50
C GLY A 76 2.03 -17.30 -20.63
N LEU A 77 2.39 -16.42 -19.69
CA LEU A 77 3.71 -15.77 -19.69
C LEU A 77 4.79 -16.72 -19.17
N LEU A 78 5.96 -16.67 -19.82
CA LEU A 78 7.12 -17.48 -19.44
C LEU A 78 7.81 -16.92 -18.19
N GLU A 79 8.43 -17.81 -17.41
CA GLU A 79 9.20 -17.46 -16.21
C GLU A 79 8.44 -16.54 -15.22
N PRO A 80 7.23 -16.92 -14.76
CA PRO A 80 6.32 -16.02 -14.05
C PRO A 80 6.92 -15.39 -12.78
N HIS A 81 7.74 -16.14 -12.04
CA HIS A 81 8.44 -15.62 -10.87
C HIS A 81 9.53 -14.61 -11.23
N ALA A 82 10.31 -14.88 -12.28
CA ALA A 82 11.32 -13.95 -12.76
C ALA A 82 10.68 -12.66 -13.27
N LEU A 83 9.57 -12.78 -14.00
CA LEU A 83 8.81 -11.64 -14.50
C LEU A 83 8.20 -10.79 -13.37
N ALA A 84 7.64 -11.42 -12.33
CA ALA A 84 7.14 -10.73 -11.14
C ALA A 84 8.23 -9.92 -10.45
N ARG A 85 9.43 -10.52 -10.29
CA ARG A 85 10.59 -9.83 -9.73
C ARG A 85 11.05 -8.65 -10.60
N GLN A 86 11.24 -8.88 -11.89
CA GLN A 86 11.65 -7.83 -12.83
C GLN A 86 10.65 -6.67 -12.85
N THR A 87 9.36 -6.99 -12.85
CA THR A 87 8.30 -5.98 -12.88
C THR A 87 8.23 -5.21 -11.56
N TRP A 88 8.48 -5.86 -10.41
CA TRP A 88 8.60 -5.20 -9.12
C TRP A 88 9.77 -4.21 -9.06
N GLU A 89 10.92 -4.64 -9.57
CA GLU A 89 12.19 -3.90 -9.58
C GLU A 89 12.22 -2.79 -10.65
N HIS A 90 11.33 -2.85 -11.64
CA HIS A 90 11.30 -1.89 -12.74
C HIS A 90 11.07 -0.44 -12.25
N PRO A 91 11.87 0.56 -12.69
CA PRO A 91 11.77 1.93 -12.21
C PRO A 91 10.39 2.55 -12.36
N ALA A 92 9.71 2.31 -13.49
CA ALA A 92 8.37 2.84 -13.74
C ALA A 92 7.31 2.31 -12.75
N THR A 93 7.42 1.05 -12.32
CA THR A 93 6.47 0.50 -11.35
C THR A 93 6.81 0.98 -9.94
N ALA A 94 8.09 1.13 -9.61
CA ALA A 94 8.53 1.75 -8.36
C ALA A 94 8.02 3.20 -8.24
N GLU A 95 8.11 3.98 -9.32
CA GLU A 95 7.56 5.33 -9.39
C GLU A 95 6.03 5.33 -9.25
N HIS A 96 5.34 4.43 -9.95
CA HIS A 96 3.90 4.29 -9.82
C HIS A 96 3.47 4.01 -8.38
N ARG A 97 4.14 3.07 -7.69
CA ARG A 97 3.88 2.77 -6.28
C ARG A 97 4.09 3.99 -5.39
N ARG A 98 5.17 4.75 -5.60
CA ARG A 98 5.43 6.02 -4.87
C ARG A 98 4.32 7.04 -5.10
N ASN A 99 3.91 7.24 -6.34
CA ASN A 99 2.89 8.23 -6.71
C ASN A 99 1.52 7.90 -6.12
N VAL A 100 1.13 6.62 -6.15
CA VAL A 100 -0.17 6.17 -5.61
C VAL A 100 -0.19 6.20 -4.08
N SER A 101 0.85 5.70 -3.41
CA SER A 101 0.90 5.63 -1.95
C SER A 101 1.26 6.96 -1.27
N GLY A 102 1.90 7.89 -1.99
CA GLY A 102 2.56 9.06 -1.39
C GLY A 102 1.66 9.91 -0.50
N LYS A 103 0.41 10.17 -0.90
CA LYS A 103 -0.53 10.96 -0.08
C LYS A 103 -0.92 10.27 1.23
N ALA A 104 -1.10 8.95 1.21
CA ALA A 104 -1.48 8.19 2.40
C ALA A 104 -0.30 8.03 3.36
N LEU A 105 0.88 7.67 2.83
CA LEU A 105 2.10 7.54 3.62
C LEU A 105 2.58 8.89 4.17
N GLY A 106 2.46 9.97 3.40
CA GLY A 106 2.75 11.33 3.87
C GLY A 106 1.87 11.71 5.05
N TRP A 107 0.56 11.48 4.97
CA TRP A 107 -0.34 11.74 6.11
C TRP A 107 0.02 10.93 7.36
N LEU A 108 0.39 9.64 7.21
CA LEU A 108 0.84 8.81 8.34
C LEU A 108 2.18 9.30 8.93
N ALA A 109 3.07 9.80 8.08
CA ALA A 109 4.37 10.35 8.49
C ALA A 109 4.18 11.69 9.23
N ASP A 110 3.31 12.57 8.74
CA ASP A 110 2.96 13.84 9.40
C ASP A 110 2.37 13.60 10.81
N LEU A 111 1.61 12.51 10.98
CA LEU A 111 1.07 12.08 12.28
C LEU A 111 2.15 11.43 13.18
N GLY A 112 3.33 11.10 12.65
CA GLY A 112 4.44 10.45 13.36
C GLY A 112 4.30 8.94 13.55
N VAL A 113 3.23 8.35 13.02
CA VAL A 113 2.92 6.90 13.08
C VAL A 113 3.83 6.12 12.12
N PHE A 114 4.28 6.76 11.06
CA PHE A 114 5.09 6.15 10.00
C PHE A 114 6.41 6.89 9.83
N ASP A 115 7.44 6.17 9.38
CA ASP A 115 8.70 6.75 8.92
C ASP A 115 8.95 6.31 7.47
N VAL A 116 9.24 7.27 6.60
CA VAL A 116 9.56 7.02 5.19
C VAL A 116 10.79 6.11 5.07
N GLY A 117 11.75 6.22 6.00
CA GLY A 117 12.91 5.34 6.07
C GLY A 117 12.57 3.88 6.41
N ALA A 118 11.42 3.63 7.07
CA ALA A 118 11.00 2.28 7.42
C ALA A 118 10.58 1.44 6.20
N VAL A 119 10.20 2.07 5.07
CA VAL A 119 9.84 1.37 3.82
C VAL A 119 10.98 0.49 3.33
N GLU A 120 12.23 0.97 3.41
CA GLU A 120 13.39 0.21 2.98
C GLU A 120 13.66 -1.00 3.88
N LEU A 121 13.42 -0.87 5.19
CA LEU A 121 13.52 -1.97 6.15
C LEU A 121 12.43 -3.02 5.93
N GLY A 122 11.19 -2.58 5.63
CA GLY A 122 10.08 -3.46 5.29
C GLY A 122 10.24 -4.18 3.96
N ALA A 123 11.00 -3.61 3.02
CA ALA A 123 11.28 -4.23 1.72
C ALA A 123 12.40 -5.29 1.75
N ARG A 124 13.20 -5.35 2.83
CA ARG A 124 14.32 -6.28 3.01
C ARG A 124 13.95 -7.56 3.78
N ARG A 125 12.71 -7.69 4.27
CA ARG A 125 12.22 -8.88 4.98
C ARG A 125 11.43 -9.81 4.07
#